data_AF-A0ABD3PUC0-F1
#
_entry.id   AF-A0ABD3PUC0-F1
#
_cell.length_a   1.000
_cell.length_b   1.000
_cell.length_c   1.000
_cell.angle_alpha   90.00
_cell.angle_beta   90.00
_cell.angle_gamma   90.00
#
_symmetry.space_group_name_H-M   'P 1'
#
loop_
_entity.id
_entity.type
_entity.pdbx_description
1 polymer ?
#
loop_
_entity_poly.entity_id
_entity_poly.type
_entity_poly.pdbx_seq_one_letter_code
_entity_poly.pdbx_strand_id
1 'polypeptide(L)'
;MLIPNKEWWEHIKTEEVRHEVEFSISSSQIDYTVNERVAWKNEDKCDNIILFMPYFFSGHGHGFQLNCYLMAVVVAAFLDKALVILEPPHSENRFDTWSQFGCPADAFEDESYTKIKDGFPEGLQRLIQNPQLISRGCGVPTCGGTMSYHQWAQIQAQQRGRWGNGRRKPASPPIEYDCVEDGRNIKVIPLGGPDLRTFCNRMYWSQMMDRTSPNSREAAYNWATRLGARPHEAAYFSELRGQYVISDYLSAIVNRSGLLKFQPWVARDVSEYIKSSNLPRDGSYDGIHVRRGDKLLVESKWLVENYWRSKGYDAGNMPANYVPFVHYLNKAWDGSECPRRRNGRIRQTRIPRKVIYVATDDPNTVRKEIAQLPKVKGGYTVLNGCQKAEFIFSPSSETITSFHMTPCRKYLGTCGGDDCSKRYARSIAAIADLTILTRAEKFVGEYNSNWGRLIRDFRTAFKDNLGAPDPNNDSDEPLVLVRDIVEVFNQNPTPFGW
;
A
#
# COMPACT_ATOMS: atom_id res chain seq x y z
N MET A 1 -1.15 -24.83 16.84
CA MET A 1 -1.02 -25.34 15.46
C MET A 1 -2.16 -26.32 15.25
N LEU A 2 -3.23 -25.89 14.60
CA LEU A 2 -4.27 -26.79 14.12
C LEU A 2 -4.07 -26.85 12.61
N ILE A 3 -3.66 -28.02 12.11
CA ILE A 3 -3.68 -28.35 10.68
C ILE A 3 -5.08 -28.94 10.44
N PRO A 4 -5.99 -28.26 9.71
CA PRO A 4 -7.24 -28.88 9.30
C PRO A 4 -7.01 -29.72 8.05
N ASN A 5 -7.68 -30.86 8.07
CA ASN A 5 -7.60 -32.00 7.16
C ASN A 5 -7.86 -31.64 5.67
N LYS A 6 -7.26 -32.43 4.78
CA LYS A 6 -6.85 -32.07 3.40
C LYS A 6 -7.90 -32.23 2.29
N GLU A 7 -9.20 -32.45 2.55
CA GLU A 7 -10.06 -33.06 1.51
C GLU A 7 -11.52 -32.54 1.34
N TRP A 8 -11.94 -31.33 1.75
CA TRP A 8 -13.38 -30.96 1.69
C TRP A 8 -13.79 -29.54 1.23
N TRP A 9 -12.98 -28.74 0.52
CA TRP A 9 -13.35 -27.35 0.15
C TRP A 9 -13.24 -26.97 -1.33
N GLU A 10 -13.29 -27.96 -2.22
CA GLU A 10 -13.36 -27.72 -3.67
C GLU A 10 -14.78 -27.28 -4.08
N HIS A 11 -14.97 -26.00 -4.44
CA HIS A 11 -14.68 -25.55 -5.81
C HIS A 11 -15.34 -24.22 -6.26
N ILE A 12 -16.30 -23.58 -5.56
CA ILE A 12 -17.02 -22.43 -6.18
C ILE A 12 -17.16 -21.16 -5.31
N LYS A 13 -16.64 -21.12 -4.08
CA LYS A 13 -16.60 -19.86 -3.26
C LYS A 13 -15.19 -19.46 -2.82
N THR A 14 -14.18 -20.26 -3.14
CA THR A 14 -12.79 -20.05 -2.76
C THR A 14 -12.03 -19.23 -3.78
N GLU A 15 -12.38 -19.32 -5.06
CA GLU A 15 -11.64 -18.66 -6.15
C GLU A 15 -11.93 -17.16 -6.23
N GLU A 16 -13.17 -16.73 -6.01
CA GLU A 16 -13.53 -15.31 -5.95
C GLU A 16 -12.87 -14.60 -4.76
N VAL A 17 -12.98 -15.17 -3.55
CA VAL A 17 -12.31 -14.65 -2.35
C VAL A 17 -10.78 -14.67 -2.51
N ARG A 18 -10.21 -15.68 -3.19
CA ARG A 18 -8.77 -15.74 -3.47
C ARG A 18 -8.34 -14.62 -4.41
N HIS A 19 -9.08 -14.36 -5.49
CA HIS A 19 -8.80 -13.25 -6.41
C HIS A 19 -8.92 -11.89 -5.71
N GLU A 20 -9.96 -11.66 -4.92
CA GLU A 20 -10.12 -10.37 -4.24
C GLU A 20 -9.03 -10.08 -3.19
N VAL A 21 -8.42 -11.12 -2.63
CA VAL A 21 -7.27 -10.98 -1.72
C VAL A 21 -5.97 -10.81 -2.50
N GLU A 22 -5.86 -11.45 -3.67
CA GLU A 22 -4.71 -11.31 -4.57
C GLU A 22 -4.48 -9.86 -5.02
N PHE A 23 -5.56 -9.08 -5.18
CA PHE A 23 -5.50 -7.69 -5.62
C PHE A 23 -5.84 -6.64 -4.53
N SER A 24 -6.23 -7.06 -3.33
CA SER A 24 -6.75 -6.18 -2.25
C SER A 24 -7.94 -5.29 -2.63
N ILE A 25 -8.60 -5.58 -3.75
CA ILE A 25 -9.80 -4.91 -4.26
C ILE A 25 -10.79 -5.97 -4.80
N SER A 26 -12.02 -5.55 -5.10
CA SER A 26 -13.01 -6.49 -5.66
C SER A 26 -12.56 -7.00 -7.02
N SER A 27 -12.73 -8.29 -7.31
CA SER A 27 -12.44 -8.90 -8.61
C SER A 27 -13.22 -8.21 -9.75
N SER A 28 -14.44 -7.73 -9.47
CA SER A 28 -15.25 -6.97 -10.41
C SER A 28 -14.62 -5.64 -10.84
N GLN A 29 -13.65 -5.14 -10.08
CA GLN A 29 -12.94 -3.90 -10.34
C GLN A 29 -11.62 -4.13 -11.08
N ILE A 30 -11.25 -5.38 -11.37
CA ILE A 30 -10.02 -5.72 -12.11
C ILE A 30 -10.32 -5.89 -13.59
N ASP A 31 -9.50 -5.29 -14.43
CA ASP A 31 -9.55 -5.48 -15.88
C ASP A 31 -8.56 -6.57 -16.31
N TYR A 32 -9.04 -7.81 -16.38
CA TYR A 32 -8.23 -8.97 -16.75
C TYR A 32 -7.73 -8.93 -18.21
N THR A 33 -8.31 -8.09 -19.07
CA THR A 33 -7.93 -7.98 -20.49
C THR A 33 -6.75 -7.03 -20.71
N VAL A 34 -6.24 -6.39 -19.66
CA VAL A 34 -5.14 -5.40 -19.75
C VAL A 34 -3.89 -5.96 -20.43
N ASN A 35 -3.48 -7.18 -20.09
CA ASN A 35 -2.29 -7.80 -20.70
C ASN A 35 -2.46 -8.02 -22.21
N GLU A 36 -3.68 -8.30 -22.68
CA GLU A 36 -3.96 -8.50 -24.10
C GLU A 36 -3.96 -7.16 -24.87
N ARG A 37 -4.44 -6.08 -24.23
CA ARG A 37 -4.52 -4.76 -24.85
C ARG A 37 -3.17 -4.05 -24.94
N VAL A 38 -2.31 -4.20 -23.94
CA VAL A 38 -1.01 -3.52 -23.86
C VAL A 38 0.12 -4.42 -24.39
N ALA A 39 -0.20 -5.41 -25.22
CA ALA A 39 0.75 -6.39 -25.71
C ALA A 39 2.00 -5.73 -26.33
N TRP A 40 3.13 -5.85 -25.64
CA TRP A 40 4.44 -5.39 -26.08
C TRP A 40 4.97 -6.34 -27.17
N LYS A 41 4.68 -6.03 -28.44
CA LYS A 41 5.01 -6.87 -29.61
C LYS A 41 6.42 -6.65 -30.17
N ASN A 42 7.22 -5.76 -29.60
CA ASN A 42 8.49 -5.37 -30.19
C ASN A 42 9.69 -6.12 -29.60
N GLU A 43 10.71 -6.32 -30.45
CA GLU A 43 12.00 -6.93 -30.09
C GLU A 43 12.82 -6.04 -29.13
N ASP A 44 12.57 -4.73 -29.10
CA ASP A 44 13.27 -3.70 -28.31
C ASP A 44 12.68 -3.47 -26.90
N LYS A 45 11.68 -4.26 -26.49
CA LYS A 45 10.94 -4.04 -25.24
C LYS A 45 11.81 -4.05 -23.97
N CYS A 46 13.01 -4.62 -24.04
CA CYS A 46 13.98 -4.70 -22.93
C CYS A 46 15.19 -3.76 -23.08
N ASP A 47 15.18 -2.86 -24.07
CA ASP A 47 16.29 -1.93 -24.32
C ASP A 47 16.35 -0.79 -23.29
N ASN A 48 15.25 -0.56 -22.56
CA ASN A 48 15.15 0.48 -21.55
C ASN A 48 14.56 -0.08 -20.26
N ILE A 49 15.35 -0.12 -19.20
CA ILE A 49 15.01 -0.79 -17.93
C ILE A 49 15.16 0.19 -16.76
N ILE A 50 14.15 0.23 -15.89
CA ILE A 50 14.33 0.63 -14.48
C ILE A 50 14.59 -0.64 -13.69
N LEU A 51 15.77 -0.71 -13.08
CA LEU A 51 16.16 -1.80 -12.20
C LEU A 51 15.84 -1.37 -10.77
N PHE A 52 14.67 -1.76 -10.28
CA PHE A 52 14.22 -1.45 -8.93
C PHE A 52 14.89 -2.41 -7.94
N MET A 53 15.70 -1.82 -7.06
CA MET A 53 16.43 -2.53 -6.02
C MET A 53 15.76 -2.22 -4.68
N PRO A 54 14.76 -3.02 -4.24
CA PRO A 54 14.06 -2.76 -2.99
C PRO A 54 15.06 -2.65 -1.83
N TYR A 55 14.99 -1.52 -1.12
CA TYR A 55 15.97 -1.21 -0.07
C TYR A 55 15.87 -2.25 1.05
N PHE A 56 17.01 -2.62 1.66
CA PHE A 56 17.00 -3.49 2.83
C PHE A 56 16.04 -2.96 3.89
N PHE A 57 15.04 -3.77 4.23
CA PHE A 57 13.90 -3.45 5.09
C PHE A 57 14.27 -2.89 6.48
N SER A 58 15.53 -2.95 6.89
CA SER A 58 16.00 -2.52 8.21
C SER A 58 15.75 -1.06 8.60
N GLY A 59 15.13 -0.24 7.74
CA GLY A 59 14.65 1.08 8.11
C GLY A 59 13.14 1.30 8.02
N HIS A 60 12.41 0.54 7.19
CA HIS A 60 11.06 0.94 6.76
C HIS A 60 10.15 -0.26 6.47
N GLY A 61 8.97 -0.29 7.10
CA GLY A 61 8.00 -1.41 7.12
C GLY A 61 7.36 -1.80 5.78
N HIS A 62 6.47 -2.81 5.79
CA HIS A 62 5.75 -3.33 4.59
C HIS A 62 5.14 -2.24 3.73
N GLY A 63 4.41 -1.32 4.37
CA GLY A 63 3.78 -0.21 3.68
C GLY A 63 4.78 0.62 2.87
N PHE A 64 5.99 0.88 3.38
CA PHE A 64 6.98 1.67 2.66
C PHE A 64 7.44 0.97 1.37
N GLN A 65 7.72 -0.34 1.44
CA GLN A 65 8.17 -1.14 0.29
C GLN A 65 7.09 -1.19 -0.79
N LEU A 66 5.84 -1.45 -0.40
CA LEU A 66 4.70 -1.47 -1.32
C LEU A 66 4.46 -0.10 -1.98
N ASN A 67 4.55 0.99 -1.22
CA ASN A 67 4.48 2.35 -1.79
C ASN A 67 5.62 2.61 -2.79
N CYS A 68 6.85 2.20 -2.45
CA CYS A 68 7.99 2.36 -3.35
C CYS A 68 7.84 1.53 -4.62
N TYR A 69 7.31 0.31 -4.52
CA TYR A 69 7.02 -0.53 -5.69
C TYR A 69 5.98 0.12 -6.61
N LEU A 70 4.85 0.58 -6.06
CA LEU A 70 3.82 1.29 -6.83
C LEU A 70 4.38 2.55 -7.49
N MET A 71 5.21 3.31 -6.79
CA MET A 71 5.91 4.45 -7.38
C MET A 71 6.85 4.02 -8.51
N ALA A 72 7.51 2.87 -8.39
CA ALA A 72 8.44 2.38 -9.41
C ALA A 72 7.67 1.99 -10.68
N VAL A 73 6.50 1.36 -10.50
CA VAL A 73 5.55 1.05 -11.57
C VAL A 73 5.11 2.32 -12.29
N VAL A 74 4.68 3.33 -11.54
CA VAL A 74 4.22 4.61 -12.10
C VAL A 74 5.32 5.33 -12.87
N VAL A 75 6.53 5.40 -12.31
CA VAL A 75 7.70 6.03 -12.95
C VAL A 75 8.14 5.25 -14.18
N ALA A 76 8.18 3.92 -14.11
CA ALA A 76 8.54 3.07 -15.25
C ALA A 76 7.59 3.28 -16.42
N ALA A 77 6.27 3.29 -16.17
CA ALA A 77 5.28 3.56 -17.20
C ALA A 77 5.36 5.00 -17.74
N PHE A 78 5.68 5.99 -16.91
CA PHE A 78 5.87 7.37 -17.36
C PHE A 78 7.07 7.50 -18.30
N LEU A 79 8.21 6.91 -17.91
CA LEU A 79 9.46 6.94 -18.67
C LEU A 79 9.52 5.92 -19.83
N ASP A 80 8.46 5.15 -20.04
CA ASP A 80 8.38 4.09 -21.04
C ASP A 80 9.49 3.01 -20.90
N LYS A 81 9.82 2.66 -19.66
CA LYS A 81 10.85 1.66 -19.32
C LYS A 81 10.21 0.39 -18.75
N ALA A 82 10.82 -0.76 -19.01
CA ALA A 82 10.49 -2.01 -18.31
C ALA A 82 10.90 -1.90 -16.84
N LEU A 83 10.04 -2.35 -15.91
CA LEU A 83 10.39 -2.45 -14.49
C LEU A 83 10.86 -3.86 -14.15
N VAL A 84 12.13 -3.97 -13.78
CA VAL A 84 12.73 -5.21 -13.31
C VAL A 84 13.09 -5.08 -11.84
N ILE A 85 12.76 -6.09 -11.04
CA ILE A 85 13.09 -6.12 -9.61
C ILE A 85 14.38 -6.92 -9.44
N LEU A 86 15.35 -6.35 -8.72
CA LEU A 86 16.60 -7.01 -8.35
C LEU A 86 16.72 -7.11 -6.83
N GLU A 87 16.52 -8.32 -6.32
CA GLU A 87 16.65 -8.65 -4.89
C GLU A 87 18.11 -8.91 -4.51
N PRO A 88 18.51 -8.66 -3.24
CA PRO A 88 19.84 -8.99 -2.75
C PRO A 88 20.07 -10.50 -2.71
N PRO A 89 21.24 -11.00 -3.17
CA PRO A 89 21.59 -12.40 -3.07
C PRO A 89 21.76 -12.81 -1.60
N HIS A 90 21.71 -14.13 -1.33
CA HIS A 90 21.83 -14.70 0.02
C HIS A 90 23.01 -14.13 0.82
N SER A 91 24.21 -14.04 0.23
CA SER A 91 25.41 -13.52 0.90
C SER A 91 25.28 -12.08 1.39
N GLU A 92 24.36 -11.31 0.81
CA GLU A 92 24.11 -9.92 1.13
C GLU A 92 22.74 -9.73 1.82
N ASN A 93 21.94 -10.79 1.96
CA ASN A 93 20.66 -10.73 2.63
C ASN A 93 20.86 -10.69 4.14
N ARG A 94 20.19 -9.73 4.79
CA ARG A 94 20.27 -9.56 6.24
C ARG A 94 19.50 -10.66 7.01
N PHE A 95 18.60 -11.36 6.34
CA PHE A 95 17.80 -12.42 6.92
C PHE A 95 18.33 -13.76 6.42
N ASP A 96 18.63 -14.67 7.35
CA ASP A 96 19.12 -16.03 7.07
C ASP A 96 18.16 -16.85 6.18
N THR A 97 16.93 -16.38 6.06
CA THR A 97 15.85 -17.02 5.30
C THR A 97 15.48 -16.30 4.01
N TRP A 98 16.32 -15.35 3.58
CA TRP A 98 16.29 -14.70 2.26
C TRP A 98 15.07 -13.82 1.98
N SER A 99 14.25 -13.55 3.00
CA SER A 99 13.19 -12.56 2.90
C SER A 99 12.86 -11.92 4.24
N GLN A 100 12.76 -10.61 4.18
CA GLN A 100 12.16 -9.77 5.21
C GLN A 100 10.70 -10.13 5.45
N PHE A 101 9.98 -10.66 4.45
CA PHE A 101 8.56 -10.99 4.58
C PHE A 101 8.33 -12.37 5.19
N GLY A 102 9.38 -13.06 5.61
CA GLY A 102 9.30 -14.39 6.22
C GLY A 102 9.27 -15.52 5.20
N CYS A 103 8.85 -16.69 5.66
CA CYS A 103 8.87 -17.93 4.89
C CYS A 103 7.47 -18.53 4.88
N PRO A 104 6.77 -18.50 3.75
CA PRO A 104 5.59 -19.36 3.58
C PRO A 104 6.01 -20.82 3.67
N ALA A 105 5.08 -21.70 4.05
CA ALA A 105 5.32 -23.13 3.99
C ALA A 105 5.73 -23.59 2.58
N ASP A 106 5.20 -22.91 1.55
CA ASP A 106 5.48 -23.15 0.13
C ASP A 106 6.96 -22.95 -0.24
N ALA A 107 7.71 -22.19 0.56
CA ALA A 107 9.13 -21.95 0.31
C ALA A 107 9.98 -23.20 0.50
N PHE A 108 9.53 -24.20 1.25
CA PHE A 108 10.37 -25.31 1.67
C PHE A 108 10.11 -26.60 0.90
N GLU A 109 11.17 -27.36 0.65
CA GLU A 109 11.13 -28.70 0.04
C GLU A 109 10.58 -29.76 1.00
N ASP A 110 10.80 -29.55 2.30
CA ASP A 110 10.52 -30.50 3.36
C ASP A 110 9.60 -29.91 4.44
N GLU A 111 8.91 -30.80 5.18
CA GLU A 111 8.04 -30.42 6.31
C GLU A 111 8.84 -29.99 7.56
N SER A 112 10.15 -30.22 7.58
CA SER A 112 11.04 -29.73 8.64
C SER A 112 11.41 -28.25 8.48
N TYR A 113 11.00 -27.61 7.38
CA TYR A 113 11.30 -26.21 7.06
C TYR A 113 12.80 -25.91 7.08
N THR A 114 13.63 -26.86 6.60
CA THR A 114 15.10 -26.72 6.65
C THR A 114 15.70 -26.29 5.31
N LYS A 115 15.15 -26.76 4.19
CA LYS A 115 15.66 -26.43 2.85
C LYS A 115 14.62 -25.68 2.04
N ILE A 116 14.97 -24.46 1.62
CA ILE A 116 14.13 -23.65 0.72
C ILE A 116 14.35 -24.14 -0.71
N LYS A 117 13.27 -24.19 -1.50
CA LYS A 117 13.26 -24.62 -2.91
C LYS A 117 14.13 -23.71 -3.77
N ASP A 118 14.89 -24.31 -4.67
CA ASP A 118 15.63 -23.59 -5.70
C ASP A 118 14.68 -22.74 -6.56
N GLY A 119 15.07 -21.48 -6.78
CA GLY A 119 14.29 -20.53 -7.57
C GLY A 119 13.02 -19.99 -6.88
N PHE A 120 12.78 -20.29 -5.60
CA PHE A 120 11.67 -19.68 -4.88
C PHE A 120 11.90 -18.17 -4.72
N PRO A 121 10.88 -17.31 -4.94
CA PRO A 121 11.06 -15.87 -4.89
C PRO A 121 11.63 -15.37 -3.55
N GLU A 122 12.55 -14.44 -3.64
CA GLU A 122 13.21 -13.79 -2.50
C GLU A 122 12.65 -12.38 -2.27
N GLY A 123 13.05 -11.77 -1.15
CA GLY A 123 12.77 -10.36 -0.89
C GLY A 123 11.32 -9.94 -1.14
N LEU A 124 11.10 -8.83 -1.84
CA LEU A 124 9.78 -8.28 -2.18
C LEU A 124 9.00 -9.19 -3.14
N GLN A 125 9.67 -9.88 -4.07
CA GLN A 125 9.02 -10.85 -4.95
C GLN A 125 8.39 -12.04 -4.20
N ARG A 126 8.81 -12.31 -2.96
CA ARG A 126 8.12 -13.28 -2.09
C ARG A 126 6.71 -12.83 -1.69
N LEU A 127 6.45 -11.53 -1.73
CA LEU A 127 5.17 -10.93 -1.38
C LEU A 127 4.30 -10.68 -2.60
N ILE A 128 4.89 -10.13 -3.66
CA ILE A 128 4.18 -9.62 -4.84
C ILE A 128 4.61 -10.33 -6.13
N GLN A 129 3.74 -10.30 -7.11
CA GLN A 129 4.02 -10.65 -8.50
C GLN A 129 4.36 -9.37 -9.26
N ASN A 130 5.46 -9.36 -10.01
CA ASN A 130 5.78 -8.27 -10.93
C ASN A 130 5.11 -8.56 -12.29
N PRO A 131 4.02 -7.86 -12.65
CA PRO A 131 3.21 -8.23 -13.81
C PRO A 131 3.98 -8.02 -15.12
N GLN A 132 3.67 -8.86 -16.12
CA GLN A 132 4.23 -8.73 -17.47
C GLN A 132 3.90 -7.39 -18.12
N LEU A 133 2.76 -6.77 -17.77
CA LEU A 133 2.38 -5.44 -18.22
C LEU A 133 3.50 -4.42 -18.04
N ILE A 134 4.17 -4.43 -16.88
CA ILE A 134 5.16 -3.41 -16.50
C ILE A 134 6.59 -3.95 -16.63
N SER A 135 6.82 -5.24 -16.38
CA SER A 135 8.13 -5.86 -16.60
C SER A 135 8.46 -6.12 -18.06
N ARG A 136 7.44 -6.15 -18.94
CA ARG A 136 7.54 -6.53 -20.37
C ARG A 136 8.10 -7.94 -20.60
N GLY A 137 8.20 -8.74 -19.53
CA GLY A 137 8.88 -10.04 -19.54
C GLY A 137 10.41 -9.95 -19.56
N CYS A 138 10.99 -8.80 -19.23
CA CYS A 138 12.43 -8.62 -19.18
C CYS A 138 13.04 -9.24 -17.90
N GLY A 139 14.21 -9.87 -18.06
CA GLY A 139 15.02 -10.37 -16.96
C GLY A 139 15.93 -9.30 -16.36
N VAL A 140 16.63 -9.65 -15.28
CA VAL A 140 17.71 -8.82 -14.73
C VAL A 140 18.84 -8.74 -15.77
N PRO A 141 19.24 -7.53 -16.21
CA PRO A 141 20.31 -7.40 -17.19
C PRO A 141 21.66 -7.80 -16.57
N THR A 142 22.38 -8.70 -17.26
CA THR A 142 23.71 -9.15 -16.83
C THR A 142 24.84 -8.33 -17.49
N CYS A 143 24.51 -7.56 -18.52
CA CYS A 143 25.46 -6.81 -19.35
C CYS A 143 26.60 -7.69 -19.86
N GLY A 144 26.27 -8.82 -20.50
CA GLY A 144 27.23 -9.83 -20.95
C GLY A 144 27.96 -10.53 -19.79
N GLY A 145 27.28 -10.69 -18.65
CA GLY A 145 27.84 -11.29 -17.43
C GLY A 145 28.74 -10.37 -16.59
N THR A 146 28.87 -9.08 -16.93
CA THR A 146 29.74 -8.13 -16.20
C THR A 146 29.08 -7.53 -14.95
N MET A 147 27.75 -7.53 -14.90
CA MET A 147 26.97 -6.90 -13.84
C MET A 147 26.34 -7.95 -12.91
N SER A 148 26.88 -8.05 -11.69
CA SER A 148 26.22 -8.77 -10.59
C SER A 148 25.41 -7.79 -9.74
N TYR A 149 24.71 -8.31 -8.72
CA TYR A 149 24.00 -7.50 -7.74
C TYR A 149 24.88 -6.39 -7.15
N HIS A 150 26.13 -6.71 -6.77
CA HIS A 150 27.04 -5.76 -6.13
C HIS A 150 27.40 -4.59 -7.06
N GLN A 151 27.66 -4.84 -8.35
CA GLN A 151 27.92 -3.77 -9.32
C GLN A 151 26.69 -2.87 -9.50
N TRP A 152 25.48 -3.45 -9.59
CA TRP A 152 24.25 -2.66 -9.65
C TRP A 152 24.04 -1.81 -8.39
N ALA A 153 24.29 -2.40 -7.22
CA ALA A 153 24.20 -1.72 -5.93
C ALA A 153 25.21 -0.56 -5.81
N GLN A 154 26.40 -0.69 -6.37
CA GLN A 154 27.38 0.40 -6.44
C GLN A 154 26.88 1.58 -7.28
N ILE A 155 26.30 1.31 -8.46
CA ILE A 155 25.71 2.37 -9.30
C ILE A 155 24.52 3.00 -8.59
N GLN A 156 23.65 2.20 -7.97
CA GLN A 156 22.53 2.68 -7.16
C GLN A 156 23.02 3.59 -6.02
N ALA A 157 24.10 3.23 -5.32
CA ALA A 157 24.66 4.05 -4.24
C ALA A 157 25.17 5.42 -4.75
N GLN A 158 25.65 5.49 -5.99
CA GLN A 158 26.08 6.75 -6.63
C GLN A 158 24.91 7.68 -6.97
N GLN A 159 23.67 7.16 -7.09
CA GLN A 159 22.47 7.98 -7.29
C GLN A 159 22.28 9.00 -6.17
N ARG A 160 22.70 8.67 -4.93
CA ARG A 160 22.62 9.56 -3.77
C ARG A 160 23.36 10.87 -3.96
N GLY A 161 24.49 10.83 -4.67
CA GLY A 161 25.24 12.03 -5.03
C GLY A 161 24.47 12.98 -5.95
N ARG A 162 23.44 12.47 -6.66
CA ARG A 162 22.61 13.22 -7.61
C ARG A 162 21.33 13.79 -7.04
N TRP A 163 20.97 13.42 -5.80
CA TRP A 163 19.80 13.94 -5.11
C TRP A 163 19.80 15.47 -5.01
N GLY A 164 20.98 16.08 -4.91
CA GLY A 164 21.18 17.50 -4.64
C GLY A 164 21.01 17.82 -3.14
N ASN A 165 22.01 18.47 -2.54
CA ASN A 165 21.99 18.82 -1.12
C ASN A 165 21.03 20.00 -0.84
N GLY A 166 19.80 19.69 -0.45
CA GLY A 166 18.79 20.67 -0.03
C GLY A 166 18.21 21.53 -1.17
N ARG A 167 17.45 22.58 -0.80
CA ARG A 167 16.75 23.52 -1.71
C ARG A 167 17.67 24.30 -2.67
N ARG A 168 19.00 24.15 -2.59
CA ARG A 168 19.99 24.99 -3.29
C ARG A 168 20.59 24.37 -4.55
N LYS A 169 20.49 23.05 -4.74
CA LYS A 169 20.96 22.40 -5.98
C LYS A 169 19.81 21.60 -6.61
N PRO A 170 19.47 21.85 -7.89
CA PRO A 170 18.51 21.01 -8.60
C PRO A 170 19.04 19.58 -8.63
N ALA A 171 18.14 18.60 -8.51
CA ALA A 171 18.49 17.21 -8.69
C ALA A 171 19.02 17.02 -10.12
N SER A 172 20.13 16.31 -10.26
CA SER A 172 20.61 15.90 -11.59
C SER A 172 19.83 14.66 -12.06
N PRO A 173 19.68 14.43 -13.38
CA PRO A 173 19.08 13.19 -13.88
C PRO A 173 19.76 11.95 -13.28
N PRO A 174 18.99 10.87 -13.03
CA PRO A 174 19.55 9.64 -12.50
C PRO A 174 20.59 9.09 -13.47
N ILE A 175 21.54 8.34 -12.93
CA ILE A 175 22.55 7.64 -13.71
C ILE A 175 21.84 6.58 -14.55
N GLU A 176 21.95 6.72 -15.87
CA GLU A 176 21.61 5.69 -16.84
C GLU A 176 22.91 5.00 -17.26
N TYR A 177 22.94 3.68 -17.16
CA TYR A 177 24.07 2.84 -17.51
C TYR A 177 23.80 2.17 -18.86
N ASP A 178 24.64 2.46 -19.84
CA ASP A 178 24.60 1.83 -21.16
C ASP A 178 25.45 0.56 -21.14
N CYS A 179 24.89 -0.57 -21.57
CA CYS A 179 25.63 -1.82 -21.74
C CYS A 179 25.07 -2.68 -22.88
N VAL A 180 25.75 -3.78 -23.21
CA VAL A 180 25.32 -4.71 -24.26
C VAL A 180 24.86 -6.02 -23.63
N GLU A 181 23.65 -6.47 -23.99
CA GLU A 181 23.07 -7.76 -23.61
C GLU A 181 22.61 -8.47 -24.88
N ASP A 182 23.08 -9.70 -25.12
CA ASP A 182 22.74 -10.49 -26.33
C ASP A 182 22.91 -9.71 -27.65
N GLY A 183 23.94 -8.86 -27.73
CA GLY A 183 24.22 -8.03 -28.91
C GLY A 183 23.35 -6.78 -29.06
N ARG A 184 22.44 -6.50 -28.11
CA ARG A 184 21.61 -5.29 -28.08
C ARG A 184 22.11 -4.28 -27.05
N ASN A 185 22.03 -3.00 -27.41
CA ASN A 185 22.32 -1.92 -26.47
C ASN A 185 21.14 -1.74 -25.52
N ILE A 186 21.38 -1.87 -24.22
CA ILE A 186 20.39 -1.68 -23.17
C ILE A 186 20.79 -0.52 -22.26
N LYS A 187 19.79 0.22 -21.80
CA LYS A 187 19.89 1.35 -20.89
C LYS A 187 19.24 1.00 -19.56
N VAL A 188 20.01 0.99 -18.49
CA VAL A 188 19.56 0.58 -17.16
C VAL A 188 19.66 1.73 -16.17
N ILE A 189 18.57 2.03 -15.48
CA ILE A 189 18.54 2.99 -14.37
C ILE A 189 18.32 2.21 -13.06
N PRO A 190 19.38 1.94 -12.27
CA PRO A 190 19.24 1.27 -10.99
C PRO A 190 18.80 2.26 -9.91
N LEU A 191 17.67 1.98 -9.26
CA LEU A 191 17.06 2.84 -8.25
C LEU A 191 16.64 2.04 -7.01
N GLY A 192 17.01 2.55 -5.84
CA GLY A 192 16.44 2.12 -4.57
C GLY A 192 15.17 2.91 -4.21
N GLY A 193 14.45 2.45 -3.19
CA GLY A 193 13.24 3.15 -2.68
C GLY A 193 13.45 4.63 -2.36
N PRO A 194 14.51 5.03 -1.62
CA PRO A 194 14.80 6.45 -1.35
C PRO A 194 15.17 7.27 -2.60
N ASP A 195 15.91 6.68 -3.55
CA ASP A 195 16.28 7.36 -4.79
C ASP A 195 15.04 7.65 -5.64
N LEU A 196 14.20 6.64 -5.78
CA LEU A 196 12.95 6.71 -6.51
C LEU A 196 12.06 7.83 -5.97
N ARG A 197 11.84 7.88 -4.64
CA ARG A 197 11.08 8.98 -4.01
C ARG A 197 11.68 10.34 -4.32
N THR A 198 13.00 10.44 -4.24
CA THR A 198 13.71 11.70 -4.46
C THR A 198 13.57 12.17 -5.92
N PHE A 199 13.86 11.30 -6.89
CA PHE A 199 13.75 11.65 -8.31
C PHE A 199 12.30 11.90 -8.73
N CYS A 200 11.37 11.09 -8.24
CA CYS A 200 9.95 11.29 -8.52
C CYS A 200 9.50 12.67 -8.01
N ASN A 201 9.72 12.98 -6.74
CA ASN A 201 9.31 14.24 -6.13
C ASN A 201 10.00 15.47 -6.76
N ARG A 202 11.30 15.38 -7.08
CA ARG A 202 12.09 16.54 -7.49
C ARG A 202 12.15 16.75 -9.01
N MET A 203 11.94 15.71 -9.81
CA MET A 203 12.15 15.78 -11.25
C MET A 203 10.93 15.40 -12.06
N TYR A 204 10.34 14.24 -11.76
CA TYR A 204 9.30 13.68 -12.63
C TYR A 204 7.91 14.21 -12.31
N TRP A 205 7.63 14.55 -11.05
CA TRP A 205 6.27 14.89 -10.64
C TRP A 205 5.68 16.08 -11.39
N SER A 206 6.41 17.19 -11.54
CA SER A 206 5.93 18.34 -12.29
C SER A 206 5.68 18.02 -13.77
N GLN A 207 6.49 17.13 -14.36
CA GLN A 207 6.35 16.69 -15.75
C GLN A 207 5.14 15.75 -15.91
N MET A 208 4.94 14.83 -14.96
CA MET A 208 3.79 13.93 -14.90
C MET A 208 2.46 14.71 -14.78
N MET A 209 2.47 15.87 -14.12
CA MET A 209 1.28 16.72 -13.95
C MET A 209 1.06 17.72 -15.09
N ASP A 210 2.02 17.88 -16.02
CA ASP A 210 1.92 18.88 -17.08
C ASP A 210 0.89 18.47 -18.15
N ARG A 211 0.00 19.40 -18.50
CA ARG A 211 -1.03 19.29 -19.55
C ARG A 211 -1.10 20.54 -20.42
N THR A 212 -0.08 21.40 -20.36
CA THR A 212 -0.11 22.74 -20.96
C THR A 212 0.06 22.74 -22.48
N SER A 213 0.66 21.69 -23.05
CA SER A 213 0.95 21.57 -24.48
C SER A 213 0.34 20.29 -25.09
N PRO A 214 0.08 20.26 -26.41
CA PRO A 214 -0.31 19.03 -27.10
C PRO A 214 0.61 17.84 -26.79
N ASN A 215 1.94 18.06 -26.82
CA ASN A 215 2.92 17.01 -26.52
C ASN A 215 2.81 16.49 -25.08
N SER A 216 2.59 17.38 -24.09
CA SER A 216 2.39 16.95 -22.69
C SER A 216 1.11 16.13 -22.48
N ARG A 217 0.04 16.46 -23.23
CA ARG A 217 -1.22 15.70 -23.20
C ARG A 217 -1.07 14.34 -23.87
N GLU A 218 -0.39 14.28 -25.02
CA GLU A 218 -0.06 13.01 -25.67
C GLU A 218 0.82 12.13 -24.78
N ALA A 219 1.83 12.70 -24.11
CA ALA A 219 2.65 11.98 -23.14
C ALA A 219 1.82 11.42 -21.98
N ALA A 220 0.85 12.18 -21.48
CA ALA A 220 -0.08 11.73 -20.45
C ALA A 220 -1.00 10.60 -20.92
N TYR A 221 -1.53 10.69 -22.15
CA TYR A 221 -2.33 9.63 -22.79
C TYR A 221 -1.54 8.32 -22.86
N ASN A 222 -0.31 8.39 -23.37
CA ASN A 222 0.57 7.24 -23.52
C ASN A 222 0.97 6.66 -22.15
N TRP A 223 1.23 7.53 -21.17
CA TRP A 223 1.52 7.10 -19.80
C TRP A 223 0.36 6.32 -19.17
N ALA A 224 -0.87 6.82 -19.25
CA ALA A 224 -2.05 6.10 -18.76
C ALA A 224 -2.26 4.76 -19.47
N THR A 225 -2.08 4.74 -20.79
CA THR A 225 -2.21 3.52 -21.60
C THR A 225 -1.22 2.45 -21.15
N ARG A 226 0.05 2.82 -20.88
CA ARG A 226 1.08 1.89 -20.37
C ARG A 226 0.78 1.36 -18.96
N LEU A 227 -0.02 2.07 -18.19
CA LEU A 227 -0.54 1.60 -16.91
C LEU A 227 -1.79 0.72 -17.03
N GLY A 228 -2.29 0.48 -18.25
CA GLY A 228 -3.46 -0.37 -18.51
C GLY A 228 -4.78 0.39 -18.68
N ALA A 229 -4.76 1.71 -18.75
CA ALA A 229 -5.94 2.51 -19.06
C ALA A 229 -6.57 2.09 -20.40
N ARG A 230 -7.91 2.11 -20.48
CA ARG A 230 -8.64 1.98 -21.74
C ARG A 230 -8.46 3.26 -22.56
N PRO A 231 -8.62 3.23 -23.90
CA PRO A 231 -8.43 4.42 -24.74
C PRO A 231 -9.23 5.65 -24.28
N HIS A 232 -10.49 5.48 -23.86
CA HIS A 232 -11.31 6.59 -23.36
C HIS A 232 -10.83 7.10 -21.99
N GLU A 233 -10.36 6.22 -21.11
CA GLU A 233 -9.80 6.60 -19.82
C GLU A 233 -8.47 7.36 -19.99
N ALA A 234 -7.62 6.91 -20.92
CA ALA A 234 -6.37 7.57 -21.27
C ALA A 234 -6.62 8.97 -21.88
N ALA A 235 -7.63 9.08 -22.76
CA ALA A 235 -8.06 10.37 -23.32
C ALA A 235 -8.53 11.33 -22.22
N TYR A 236 -9.39 10.87 -21.32
CA TYR A 236 -9.84 11.69 -20.19
C TYR A 236 -8.67 12.09 -19.28
N PHE A 237 -7.78 11.14 -18.93
CA PHE A 237 -6.59 11.41 -18.12
C PHE A 237 -5.64 12.45 -18.74
N SER A 238 -5.54 12.49 -20.07
CA SER A 238 -4.73 13.48 -20.78
C SER A 238 -5.28 14.90 -20.75
N GLU A 239 -6.51 15.10 -20.31
CA GLU A 239 -7.12 16.44 -20.18
C GLU A 239 -7.28 16.88 -18.71
N LEU A 240 -7.13 15.95 -17.76
CA LEU A 240 -7.27 16.23 -16.33
C LEU A 240 -6.31 17.32 -15.83
N ARG A 241 -6.85 18.25 -15.05
CA ARG A 241 -6.07 19.31 -14.39
C ARG A 241 -6.17 19.17 -12.87
N GLY A 242 -5.13 19.64 -12.20
CA GLY A 242 -5.05 19.61 -10.74
C GLY A 242 -4.42 18.31 -10.23
N GLN A 243 -3.40 18.48 -9.41
CA GLN A 243 -2.56 17.38 -8.91
C GLN A 243 -3.37 16.29 -8.20
N TYR A 244 -4.33 16.66 -7.35
CA TYR A 244 -5.12 15.69 -6.60
C TYR A 244 -6.02 14.84 -7.52
N VAL A 245 -6.69 15.47 -8.49
CA VAL A 245 -7.57 14.78 -9.45
C VAL A 245 -6.78 13.81 -10.32
N ILE A 246 -5.64 14.26 -10.86
CA ILE A 246 -4.74 13.42 -11.66
C ILE A 246 -4.27 12.22 -10.84
N SER A 247 -3.88 12.45 -9.58
CA SER A 247 -3.35 11.41 -8.71
C SER A 247 -4.41 10.39 -8.30
N ASP A 248 -5.65 10.81 -8.04
CA ASP A 248 -6.76 9.90 -7.75
C ASP A 248 -7.12 9.05 -8.97
N TYR A 249 -7.15 9.66 -10.15
CA TYR A 249 -7.35 8.93 -11.40
C TYR A 249 -6.24 7.92 -11.65
N LEU A 250 -4.99 8.28 -11.35
CA LEU A 250 -3.85 7.39 -11.44
C LEU A 250 -3.99 6.19 -10.49
N SER A 251 -4.38 6.40 -9.23
CA SER A 251 -4.64 5.32 -8.29
C SER A 251 -5.77 4.39 -8.79
N ALA A 252 -6.83 4.94 -9.39
CA ALA A 252 -7.91 4.14 -10.00
C ALA A 252 -7.41 3.25 -11.15
N ILE A 253 -6.55 3.78 -12.04
CA ILE A 253 -5.93 2.98 -13.12
C ILE A 253 -5.06 1.88 -12.52
N VAL A 254 -4.15 2.23 -11.60
CA VAL A 254 -3.21 1.29 -10.98
C VAL A 254 -3.93 0.12 -10.32
N ASN A 255 -5.01 0.40 -9.58
CA ASN A 255 -5.82 -0.62 -8.95
C ASN A 255 -6.49 -1.51 -9.97
N ARG A 256 -7.26 -0.93 -10.90
CA ARG A 256 -8.03 -1.70 -11.89
C ARG A 256 -7.14 -2.56 -12.78
N SER A 257 -5.94 -2.09 -13.09
CA SER A 257 -4.95 -2.85 -13.87
C SER A 257 -4.29 -3.99 -13.09
N GLY A 258 -4.57 -4.14 -11.79
CA GLY A 258 -4.02 -5.20 -10.96
C GLY A 258 -2.49 -5.12 -10.81
N LEU A 259 -1.93 -3.90 -10.81
CA LEU A 259 -0.49 -3.69 -10.83
C LEU A 259 0.20 -4.07 -9.52
N LEU A 260 -0.51 -3.98 -8.39
CA LEU A 260 -0.12 -4.69 -7.18
C LEU A 260 -0.90 -6.00 -7.12
N LYS A 261 -0.17 -7.10 -7.27
CA LYS A 261 -0.71 -8.44 -7.19
C LYS A 261 0.08 -9.25 -6.19
N PHE A 262 -0.55 -9.83 -5.17
CA PHE A 262 0.12 -10.67 -4.19
C PHE A 262 0.40 -12.07 -4.74
N GLN A 263 1.41 -12.74 -4.18
CA GLN A 263 1.69 -14.12 -4.53
C GLN A 263 0.55 -15.06 -4.10
N PRO A 264 0.33 -16.20 -4.78
CA PRO A 264 -0.81 -17.07 -4.52
C PRO A 264 -0.85 -17.63 -3.10
N TRP A 265 0.33 -17.89 -2.49
CA TRP A 265 0.44 -18.32 -1.09
C TRP A 265 0.07 -17.19 -0.11
N VAL A 266 0.47 -15.95 -0.40
CA VAL A 266 0.05 -14.78 0.40
C VAL A 266 -1.46 -14.62 0.33
N ALA A 267 -2.04 -14.71 -0.87
CA ALA A 267 -3.48 -14.56 -1.04
C ALA A 267 -4.29 -15.63 -0.30
N ARG A 268 -3.84 -16.90 -0.36
CA ARG A 268 -4.42 -18.02 0.40
C ARG A 268 -4.37 -17.74 1.90
N ASP A 269 -3.19 -17.41 2.43
CA ASP A 269 -2.97 -17.31 3.87
C ASP A 269 -3.64 -16.06 4.46
N VAL A 270 -3.70 -14.95 3.70
CA VAL A 270 -4.49 -13.76 4.05
C VAL A 270 -5.99 -14.08 4.06
N SER A 271 -6.50 -14.84 3.08
CA SER A 271 -7.90 -15.26 3.05
C SER A 271 -8.27 -16.08 4.30
N GLU A 272 -7.42 -17.02 4.68
CA GLU A 272 -7.59 -17.82 5.90
C GLU A 272 -7.54 -16.96 7.16
N TYR A 273 -6.60 -16.01 7.22
CA TYR A 273 -6.49 -15.06 8.33
C TYR A 273 -7.77 -14.22 8.49
N ILE A 274 -8.29 -13.65 7.40
CA ILE A 274 -9.53 -12.87 7.41
C ILE A 274 -10.72 -13.75 7.82
N LYS A 275 -10.81 -14.99 7.33
CA LYS A 275 -11.87 -15.94 7.74
C LYS A 275 -11.83 -16.30 9.22
N SER A 276 -10.65 -16.24 9.84
CA SER A 276 -10.46 -16.44 11.28
C SER A 276 -10.82 -15.21 12.12
N SER A 277 -11.01 -14.05 11.49
CA SER A 277 -11.50 -12.85 12.16
C SER A 277 -13.00 -12.97 12.48
N ASN A 278 -13.44 -12.29 13.53
CA ASN A 278 -14.85 -12.22 13.91
C ASN A 278 -15.65 -11.23 13.05
N LEU A 279 -15.13 -10.82 11.89
CA LEU A 279 -15.81 -9.87 11.01
C LEU A 279 -17.07 -10.49 10.39
N PRO A 280 -18.17 -9.72 10.27
CA PRO A 280 -19.34 -10.15 9.52
C PRO A 280 -18.96 -10.45 8.06
N ARG A 281 -19.30 -11.65 7.57
CA ARG A 281 -19.00 -12.04 6.18
C ARG A 281 -19.84 -11.32 5.14
N ASP A 282 -21.10 -11.05 5.48
CA ASP A 282 -22.10 -10.46 4.57
C ASP A 282 -22.64 -9.10 5.09
N GLY A 283 -21.92 -8.47 6.03
CA GLY A 283 -22.35 -7.22 6.67
C GLY A 283 -21.41 -6.06 6.37
N SER A 284 -21.94 -4.83 6.35
CA SER A 284 -21.10 -3.65 6.25
C SER A 284 -20.38 -3.38 7.58
N TYR A 285 -19.18 -2.84 7.49
CA TYR A 285 -18.37 -2.44 8.62
C TYR A 285 -17.57 -1.19 8.27
N ASP A 286 -17.29 -0.38 9.28
CA ASP A 286 -16.37 0.75 9.18
C ASP A 286 -14.96 0.30 9.62
N GLY A 287 -13.92 0.97 9.15
CA GLY A 287 -12.52 0.61 9.42
C GLY A 287 -11.75 1.79 10.01
N ILE A 288 -10.99 1.54 11.07
CA ILE A 288 -10.07 2.52 11.66
C ILE A 288 -8.65 1.96 11.65
N HIS A 289 -7.71 2.74 11.15
CA HIS A 289 -6.27 2.48 11.28
C HIS A 289 -5.63 3.47 12.24
N VAL A 290 -5.11 2.96 13.36
CA VAL A 290 -4.46 3.76 14.42
C VAL A 290 -2.97 3.42 14.43
N ARG A 291 -2.12 4.40 14.11
CA ARG A 291 -0.68 4.19 14.02
C ARG A 291 0.05 4.90 15.16
N ARG A 292 0.61 4.11 16.08
CA ARG A 292 1.38 4.57 17.23
C ARG A 292 2.83 4.10 17.06
N GLY A 293 3.30 3.20 17.91
CA GLY A 293 4.58 2.51 17.80
C GLY A 293 5.79 3.42 17.52
N ASP A 294 6.73 2.90 16.74
CA ASP A 294 7.98 3.58 16.34
C ASP A 294 7.76 4.88 15.54
N LYS A 295 6.62 5.02 14.86
CA LYS A 295 6.30 6.22 14.08
C LYS A 295 6.16 7.47 14.95
N LEU A 296 5.69 7.32 16.20
CA LEU A 296 5.57 8.41 17.17
C LEU A 296 6.93 8.94 17.65
N LEU A 297 7.99 8.14 17.52
CA LEU A 297 9.34 8.52 17.96
C LEU A 297 10.06 9.43 16.97
N VAL A 298 9.69 9.37 15.68
CA VAL A 298 10.44 10.06 14.61
C VAL A 298 9.51 10.80 13.66
N GLU A 299 8.73 10.08 12.84
CA GLU A 299 8.04 10.66 11.68
C GLU A 299 6.78 11.47 12.04
N SER A 300 6.03 11.04 13.05
CA SER A 300 4.74 11.63 13.42
C SER A 300 4.75 12.42 14.72
N LYS A 301 5.93 12.58 15.34
CA LYS A 301 6.07 13.29 16.62
C LYS A 301 5.50 14.71 16.54
N TRP A 302 5.85 15.44 15.49
CA TRP A 302 5.38 16.81 15.27
C TRP A 302 3.85 16.92 15.09
N LEU A 303 3.21 15.89 14.54
CA LEU A 303 1.76 15.84 14.36
C LEU A 303 1.03 15.63 15.69
N VAL A 304 1.59 14.77 16.54
CA VAL A 304 1.11 14.57 17.91
C VAL A 304 1.28 15.85 18.73
N GLU A 305 2.44 16.49 18.64
CA GLU A 305 2.71 17.76 19.31
C GLU A 305 1.73 18.85 18.85
N ASN A 306 1.46 18.95 17.54
CA ASN A 306 0.48 19.89 17.00
C ASN A 306 -0.94 19.58 17.48
N TYR A 307 -1.32 18.31 17.54
CA TYR A 307 -2.61 17.90 18.10
C TYR A 307 -2.75 18.37 19.56
N TRP A 308 -1.76 18.09 20.41
CA TRP A 308 -1.83 18.50 21.83
C TRP A 308 -1.71 20.00 22.02
N ARG A 309 -0.94 20.70 21.19
CA ARG A 309 -0.90 22.17 21.14
C ARG A 309 -2.27 22.76 20.83
N SER A 310 -3.02 22.17 19.90
CA SER A 310 -4.39 22.59 19.60
C SER A 310 -5.37 22.38 20.77
N LYS A 311 -4.98 21.62 21.80
CA LYS A 311 -5.74 21.37 23.03
C LYS A 311 -5.22 22.16 24.24
N GLY A 312 -4.25 23.06 24.04
CA GLY A 312 -3.70 23.91 25.09
C GLY A 312 -2.54 23.29 25.87
N TYR A 313 -1.91 22.24 25.35
CA TYR A 313 -0.70 21.64 25.94
C TYR A 313 0.56 22.05 25.20
N ASP A 314 1.68 22.12 25.91
CA ASP A 314 3.01 22.30 25.38
C ASP A 314 3.76 20.97 25.27
N ALA A 315 4.88 20.96 24.56
CA ALA A 315 5.68 19.74 24.36
C ALA A 315 6.17 19.09 25.67
N GLY A 316 6.30 19.86 26.76
CA GLY A 316 6.74 19.38 28.07
C GLY A 316 5.63 18.81 28.97
N ASN A 317 4.35 19.00 28.64
CA ASN A 317 3.22 18.61 29.50
C ASN A 317 2.09 17.90 28.74
N MET A 318 2.39 17.30 27.58
CA MET A 318 1.42 16.52 26.82
C MET A 318 0.90 15.33 27.64
N PRO A 319 -0.42 15.07 27.71
CA PRO A 319 -0.97 13.94 28.47
C PRO A 319 -0.55 12.57 27.94
N ALA A 320 -0.24 12.50 26.65
CA ALA A 320 0.27 11.31 25.99
C ALA A 320 1.17 11.69 24.81
N ASN A 321 2.04 10.76 24.40
CA ASN A 321 2.88 10.90 23.22
C ASN A 321 2.19 10.37 21.94
N TYR A 322 0.86 10.30 21.93
CA TYR A 322 0.05 9.85 20.80
C TYR A 322 -1.28 10.60 20.72
N VAL A 323 -2.01 10.43 19.61
CA VAL A 323 -3.38 10.93 19.45
C VAL A 323 -4.39 9.92 20.03
N PRO A 324 -5.23 10.31 21.00
CA PRO A 324 -6.19 9.41 21.63
C PRO A 324 -7.21 8.84 20.63
N PHE A 325 -7.63 7.58 20.83
CA PHE A 325 -8.58 6.89 19.96
C PHE A 325 -9.93 7.63 19.84
N VAL A 326 -10.37 8.28 20.92
CA VAL A 326 -11.58 9.12 20.91
C VAL A 326 -11.54 10.23 19.86
N HIS A 327 -10.34 10.71 19.48
CA HIS A 327 -10.21 11.70 18.42
C HIS A 327 -10.61 11.14 17.05
N TYR A 328 -10.21 9.90 16.74
CA TYR A 328 -10.58 9.20 15.50
C TYR A 328 -12.11 9.02 15.44
N LEU A 329 -12.72 8.62 16.57
CA LEU A 329 -14.17 8.48 16.67
C LEU A 329 -14.89 9.80 16.42
N ASN A 330 -14.47 10.88 17.09
CA ASN A 330 -15.12 12.19 16.96
C ASN A 330 -14.98 12.79 15.55
N LYS A 331 -13.90 12.46 14.84
CA LYS A 331 -13.69 12.88 13.45
C LYS A 331 -14.63 12.14 12.50
N ALA A 332 -14.80 10.84 12.70
CA ALA A 332 -15.52 9.99 11.75
C ALA A 332 -17.02 9.93 11.97
N TRP A 333 -17.42 10.08 13.22
CA TRP A 333 -18.79 10.21 13.64
C TRP A 333 -18.81 11.45 14.52
N ASP A 334 -19.22 12.59 13.97
CA ASP A 334 -19.38 13.88 14.67
C ASP A 334 -20.84 14.12 15.14
N GLY A 335 -21.74 13.22 14.75
CA GLY A 335 -23.16 13.26 15.08
C GLY A 335 -24.03 13.86 13.98
N SER A 336 -23.45 14.26 12.84
CA SER A 336 -24.19 14.67 11.64
C SER A 336 -25.15 13.57 11.13
N GLU A 337 -24.76 12.30 11.27
CA GLU A 337 -25.58 11.12 10.94
C GLU A 337 -26.70 10.84 11.96
N CYS A 338 -26.71 11.53 13.11
CA CYS A 338 -27.73 11.32 14.13
C CYS A 338 -29.07 11.93 13.69
N PRO A 339 -30.21 11.24 13.87
CA PRO A 339 -31.50 11.84 13.59
C PRO A 339 -31.70 13.11 14.43
N ARG A 340 -32.03 14.22 13.77
CA ARG A 340 -32.36 15.48 14.44
C ARG A 340 -33.55 15.26 15.39
N ARG A 341 -33.39 15.67 16.65
CA ARG A 341 -34.48 15.65 17.64
C ARG A 341 -35.57 16.65 17.22
N ARG A 342 -36.60 16.20 16.52
CA ARG A 342 -37.83 16.98 16.39
C ARG A 342 -38.56 16.93 17.74
N ASN A 343 -38.65 18.07 18.43
CA ASN A 343 -39.35 18.24 19.73
C ASN A 343 -38.75 17.46 20.91
N GLY A 344 -37.42 17.29 20.97
CA GLY A 344 -36.74 16.67 22.11
C GLY A 344 -36.92 15.15 22.26
N ARG A 345 -37.73 14.51 21.41
CA ARG A 345 -37.95 13.06 21.39
C ARG A 345 -37.31 12.42 20.17
N ILE A 346 -36.33 11.55 20.40
CA ILE A 346 -35.79 10.66 19.35
C ILE A 346 -36.89 9.63 19.05
N ARG A 347 -37.51 9.70 17.87
CA ARG A 347 -38.48 8.69 17.38
C ARG A 347 -37.81 7.40 16.89
N GLN A 348 -36.55 7.15 17.25
CA GLN A 348 -35.82 5.96 16.85
C GLN A 348 -35.87 4.93 17.98
N THR A 349 -36.71 3.91 17.81
CA THR A 349 -36.86 2.80 18.78
C THR A 349 -35.68 1.84 18.76
N ARG A 350 -34.83 1.89 17.72
CA ARG A 350 -33.60 1.09 17.60
C ARG A 350 -32.42 1.98 17.21
N ILE A 351 -31.47 2.12 18.12
CA ILE A 351 -30.16 2.70 17.84
C ILE A 351 -29.39 1.74 16.91
N PRO A 352 -28.95 2.15 15.72
CA PRO A 352 -28.24 1.27 14.80
C PRO A 352 -26.92 0.79 15.42
N ARG A 353 -26.61 -0.50 15.22
CA ARG A 353 -25.32 -1.11 15.57
C ARG A 353 -24.38 -0.92 14.38
N LYS A 354 -23.18 -0.41 14.65
CA LYS A 354 -22.05 -0.32 13.73
C LYS A 354 -20.96 -1.28 14.19
N VAL A 355 -20.47 -2.08 13.25
CA VAL A 355 -19.27 -2.89 13.44
C VAL A 355 -18.08 -2.07 12.95
N ILE A 356 -17.05 -1.93 13.79
CA ILE A 356 -15.87 -1.13 13.50
C ILE A 356 -14.64 -2.04 13.62
N TYR A 357 -13.97 -2.27 12.50
CA TYR A 357 -12.67 -2.95 12.49
C TYR A 357 -11.56 -1.98 12.90
N VAL A 358 -10.67 -2.42 13.80
CA VAL A 358 -9.55 -1.62 14.29
C VAL A 358 -8.24 -2.33 13.95
N ALA A 359 -7.49 -1.75 13.01
CA ALA A 359 -6.10 -2.12 12.75
C ALA A 359 -5.17 -1.18 13.51
N THR A 360 -4.29 -1.72 14.32
CA THR A 360 -3.34 -0.92 15.10
C THR A 360 -2.12 -1.71 15.51
N ASP A 361 -0.99 -1.03 15.57
CA ASP A 361 0.26 -1.55 16.13
C ASP A 361 0.33 -1.48 17.66
N ASP A 362 -0.70 -0.94 18.32
CA ASP A 362 -0.82 -0.87 19.78
C ASP A 362 -2.23 -1.30 20.26
N PRO A 363 -2.59 -2.58 20.07
CA PRO A 363 -3.94 -3.07 20.38
C PRO A 363 -4.27 -2.97 21.87
N ASN A 364 -3.29 -3.06 22.76
CA ASN A 364 -3.50 -3.04 24.20
C ASN A 364 -3.94 -1.66 24.69
N THR A 365 -3.26 -0.59 24.25
CA THR A 365 -3.64 0.77 24.66
C THR A 365 -4.97 1.17 24.03
N VAL A 366 -5.21 0.84 22.75
CA VAL A 366 -6.49 1.14 22.10
C VAL A 366 -7.66 0.39 22.78
N ARG A 367 -7.48 -0.89 23.17
CA ARG A 367 -8.50 -1.62 23.95
C ARG A 367 -8.77 -0.97 25.31
N LYS A 368 -7.74 -0.50 26.02
CA LYS A 368 -7.89 0.23 27.29
C LYS A 368 -8.69 1.52 27.10
N GLU A 369 -8.40 2.29 26.05
CA GLU A 369 -9.15 3.51 25.72
C GLU A 369 -10.61 3.19 25.37
N ILE A 370 -10.87 2.15 24.58
CA ILE A 370 -12.23 1.69 24.24
C ILE A 370 -13.01 1.26 25.49
N ALA A 371 -12.35 0.65 26.47
CA ALA A 371 -12.98 0.25 27.73
C ALA A 371 -13.44 1.44 28.57
N GLN A 372 -12.78 2.59 28.44
CA GLN A 372 -13.13 3.84 29.12
C GLN A 372 -14.27 4.62 28.45
N LEU A 373 -14.66 4.25 27.22
CA LEU A 373 -15.74 4.93 26.50
C LEU A 373 -17.13 4.58 27.08
N PRO A 374 -18.12 5.49 27.00
CA PRO A 374 -19.47 5.25 27.48
C PRO A 374 -20.11 3.99 26.88
N LYS A 375 -20.68 3.14 27.72
CA LYS A 375 -21.31 1.86 27.32
C LYS A 375 -22.81 1.85 27.55
N VAL A 376 -23.54 1.13 26.70
CA VAL A 376 -24.94 0.74 26.95
C VAL A 376 -25.03 -0.70 27.47
N LYS A 377 -26.22 -1.07 27.96
CA LYS A 377 -26.56 -2.47 28.29
C LYS A 377 -26.22 -3.37 27.09
N GLY A 378 -25.39 -4.39 27.32
CA GLY A 378 -24.83 -5.28 26.28
C GLY A 378 -23.36 -4.99 25.91
N GLY A 379 -22.70 -4.01 26.53
CA GLY A 379 -21.26 -3.78 26.38
C GLY A 379 -20.84 -2.95 25.16
N TYR A 380 -21.79 -2.52 24.33
CA TYR A 380 -21.53 -1.66 23.17
C TYR A 380 -21.13 -0.24 23.58
N THR A 381 -20.18 0.34 22.86
CA THR A 381 -19.82 1.76 23.00
C THR A 381 -20.89 2.65 22.38
N VAL A 382 -21.22 3.76 23.03
CA VAL A 382 -22.12 4.77 22.45
C VAL A 382 -21.29 5.81 21.70
N LEU A 383 -21.58 5.98 20.40
CA LEU A 383 -21.03 7.07 19.60
C LEU A 383 -22.06 8.19 19.50
N ASN A 384 -21.68 9.40 19.92
CA ASN A 384 -22.49 10.65 19.92
C ASN A 384 -23.94 10.52 20.41
N GLY A 385 -24.20 9.59 21.33
CA GLY A 385 -25.53 9.40 21.91
C GLY A 385 -26.59 8.81 20.96
N CYS A 386 -26.23 8.39 19.73
CA CYS A 386 -27.21 7.96 18.73
C CYS A 386 -26.81 6.70 17.93
N GLN A 387 -25.61 6.15 18.14
CA GLN A 387 -25.12 4.93 17.49
C GLN A 387 -24.47 4.00 18.53
N LYS A 388 -24.58 2.69 18.30
CA LYS A 388 -23.89 1.66 19.11
C LYS A 388 -22.73 1.08 18.30
N ALA A 389 -21.53 1.12 18.84
CA ALA A 389 -20.34 0.57 18.21
C ALA A 389 -19.89 -0.72 18.91
N GLU A 390 -19.51 -1.67 18.07
CA GLU A 390 -18.76 -2.87 18.44
C GLU A 390 -17.42 -2.82 17.73
N PHE A 391 -16.34 -2.98 18.49
CA PHE A 391 -14.99 -2.93 17.96
C PHE A 391 -14.45 -4.35 17.79
N ILE A 392 -14.01 -4.65 16.57
CA ILE A 392 -13.35 -5.91 16.21
C ILE A 392 -11.89 -5.60 15.92
N PHE A 393 -10.99 -6.36 16.52
CA PHE A 393 -9.56 -6.27 16.25
C PHE A 393 -9.12 -7.43 15.37
N SER A 394 -8.00 -7.21 14.67
CA SER A 394 -7.25 -8.28 14.03
C SER A 394 -7.02 -9.44 15.02
N PRO A 395 -7.11 -10.72 14.59
CA PRO A 395 -6.76 -11.90 15.39
C PRO A 395 -5.32 -11.80 15.94
N SER A 396 -5.17 -11.16 17.09
CA SER A 396 -3.88 -11.08 17.78
C SER A 396 -3.67 -12.40 18.51
N SER A 397 -2.78 -13.25 17.99
CA SER A 397 -2.16 -14.26 18.86
C SER A 397 -1.29 -13.53 19.89
N GLU A 398 -1.16 -14.09 21.10
CA GLU A 398 -0.24 -13.56 22.13
C GLU A 398 1.20 -13.42 21.61
N THR A 399 1.53 -14.12 20.51
CA THR A 399 2.83 -14.09 19.82
C THR A 399 3.02 -12.96 18.81
N ILE A 400 1.96 -12.27 18.35
CA ILE A 400 2.06 -11.15 17.41
C ILE A 400 1.85 -9.84 18.17
N THR A 401 2.93 -9.30 18.72
CA THR A 401 2.92 -8.08 19.54
C THR A 401 3.24 -6.80 18.77
N SER A 402 3.73 -6.90 17.52
CA SER A 402 3.88 -5.76 16.61
C SER A 402 3.46 -6.13 15.19
N PHE A 403 2.60 -5.31 14.59
CA PHE A 403 2.19 -5.44 13.18
C PHE A 403 3.21 -4.81 12.22
N HIS A 404 4.17 -4.07 12.77
CA HIS A 404 5.28 -3.50 12.03
C HIS A 404 6.57 -4.15 12.52
N MET A 405 7.26 -4.79 11.58
CA MET A 405 8.60 -5.33 11.80
C MET A 405 9.51 -4.19 12.25
N THR A 406 9.85 -4.15 13.53
CA THR A 406 10.82 -3.20 14.05
C THR A 406 12.16 -3.52 13.39
N PRO A 407 12.92 -2.50 12.94
CA PRO A 407 14.30 -2.70 12.52
C PRO A 407 15.02 -3.60 13.51
N CYS A 408 15.47 -4.76 13.06
CA CYS A 408 16.53 -5.47 13.76
C CYS A 408 17.66 -4.44 13.89
N ARG A 409 17.92 -3.94 15.10
CA ARG A 409 19.07 -3.07 15.38
C ARG A 409 20.12 -4.00 15.94
N LYS A 410 21.06 -4.42 15.07
CA LYS A 410 22.18 -5.30 15.46
C LYS A 410 22.96 -4.72 16.66
N TYR A 411 23.01 -3.38 16.76
CA TYR A 411 23.63 -2.64 17.87
C TYR A 411 22.88 -2.67 19.21
N LEU A 412 21.63 -3.16 19.26
CA LEU A 412 20.86 -3.28 20.51
C LEU A 412 20.66 -4.73 20.97
N GLY A 413 21.26 -5.73 20.30
CA GLY A 413 21.26 -7.13 20.75
C GLY A 413 19.90 -7.85 20.70
N THR A 414 18.82 -7.22 20.23
CA THR A 414 17.44 -7.75 20.33
C THR A 414 16.91 -8.42 19.06
N CYS A 415 17.79 -8.95 18.20
CA CYS A 415 17.35 -9.76 17.04
C CYS A 415 17.12 -11.25 17.40
N GLY A 416 17.26 -11.63 18.66
CA GLY A 416 16.99 -12.99 19.13
C GLY A 416 15.51 -13.20 19.42
N GLY A 417 14.80 -13.91 18.54
CA GLY A 417 13.47 -14.47 18.86
C GLY A 417 12.43 -14.44 17.73
N ASP A 418 12.73 -13.72 16.65
CA ASP A 418 11.82 -13.54 15.52
C ASP A 418 12.23 -14.47 14.38
N ASP A 419 11.77 -15.72 14.43
CA ASP A 419 11.99 -16.70 13.38
C ASP A 419 11.28 -16.31 12.07
N CYS A 420 11.59 -17.04 11.00
CA CYS A 420 11.04 -16.75 9.69
C CYS A 420 9.51 -16.85 9.64
N SER A 421 8.94 -17.80 10.37
CA SER A 421 7.51 -18.07 10.42
C SER A 421 6.77 -16.92 11.13
N LYS A 422 7.33 -16.34 12.19
CA LYS A 422 6.78 -15.15 12.86
C LYS A 422 6.83 -13.90 11.98
N ARG A 423 7.88 -13.71 11.17
CA ARG A 423 7.92 -12.67 10.12
C ARG A 423 6.81 -12.87 9.09
N TYR A 424 6.60 -14.12 8.67
CA TYR A 424 5.56 -14.43 7.69
C TYR A 424 4.16 -14.18 8.25
N ALA A 425 3.85 -14.70 9.43
CA ALA A 425 2.57 -14.50 10.10
C ALA A 425 2.23 -13.01 10.30
N ARG A 426 3.22 -12.17 10.64
CA ARG A 426 3.04 -10.70 10.71
C ARG A 426 2.79 -10.07 9.34
N SER A 427 3.48 -10.53 8.30
CA SER A 427 3.24 -10.06 6.93
C SER A 427 1.81 -10.38 6.48
N ILE A 428 1.32 -11.58 6.78
CA ILE A 428 -0.05 -12.00 6.51
C ILE A 428 -1.06 -11.15 7.29
N ALA A 429 -0.85 -10.96 8.60
CA ALA A 429 -1.74 -10.13 9.41
C ALA A 429 -1.80 -8.67 8.90
N ALA A 430 -0.66 -8.09 8.51
CA ALA A 430 -0.61 -6.72 8.02
C ALA A 430 -1.29 -6.55 6.65
N ILE A 431 -1.17 -7.54 5.75
CA ILE A 431 -1.88 -7.52 4.46
C ILE A 431 -3.37 -7.82 4.64
N ALA A 432 -3.74 -8.65 5.61
CA ALA A 432 -5.13 -8.84 5.98
C ALA A 432 -5.77 -7.54 6.49
N ASP A 433 -5.08 -6.81 7.37
CA ASP A 433 -5.53 -5.48 7.83
C ASP A 433 -5.72 -4.52 6.65
N LEU A 434 -4.78 -4.47 5.71
CA LEU A 434 -4.94 -3.69 4.47
C LEU A 434 -6.21 -4.10 3.73
N THR A 435 -6.36 -5.39 3.43
CA THR A 435 -7.47 -5.94 2.64
C THR A 435 -8.82 -5.67 3.31
N ILE A 436 -8.89 -5.77 4.64
CA ILE A 436 -10.11 -5.48 5.39
C ILE A 436 -10.42 -3.98 5.31
N LEU A 437 -9.44 -3.11 5.52
CA LEU A 437 -9.65 -1.65 5.55
C LEU A 437 -9.97 -1.06 4.17
N THR A 438 -9.46 -1.64 3.08
CA THR A 438 -9.81 -1.21 1.71
C THR A 438 -11.26 -1.50 1.36
N ARG A 439 -11.88 -2.49 2.03
CA ARG A 439 -13.27 -2.89 1.82
C ARG A 439 -14.27 -2.27 2.81
N ALA A 440 -13.80 -1.58 3.84
CA ALA A 440 -14.68 -0.91 4.80
C ALA A 440 -15.63 0.09 4.09
N GLU A 441 -16.82 0.30 4.63
CA GLU A 441 -17.76 1.31 4.13
C GLU A 441 -17.15 2.71 4.31
N LYS A 442 -16.80 3.06 5.55
CA LYS A 442 -16.00 4.23 5.91
C LYS A 442 -14.61 3.82 6.39
N PHE A 443 -13.57 4.53 5.93
CA PHE A 443 -12.22 4.38 6.47
C PHE A 443 -11.81 5.62 7.28
N VAL A 444 -11.17 5.41 8.44
CA VAL A 444 -10.66 6.47 9.32
C VAL A 444 -9.18 6.21 9.59
N GLY A 445 -8.31 7.15 9.27
CA GLY A 445 -6.88 6.92 9.49
C GLY A 445 -5.99 8.11 9.20
N GLU A 446 -4.69 7.84 9.22
CA GLU A 446 -3.65 8.85 9.02
C GLU A 446 -2.90 8.61 7.71
N TYR A 447 -2.87 9.61 6.83
CA TYR A 447 -2.21 9.50 5.54
C TYR A 447 -0.72 9.85 5.54
N ASN A 448 -0.21 10.40 6.64
CA ASN A 448 1.23 10.39 6.92
C ASN A 448 1.77 8.95 7.11
N SER A 449 0.91 7.94 7.29
CA SER A 449 1.31 6.53 7.32
C SER A 449 1.41 5.97 5.92
N ASN A 450 2.49 5.24 5.62
CA ASN A 450 2.57 4.44 4.38
C ASN A 450 1.36 3.49 4.22
N TRP A 451 0.84 2.94 5.31
CA TRP A 451 -0.37 2.09 5.28
C TRP A 451 -1.63 2.88 4.94
N GLY A 452 -1.83 4.05 5.56
CA GLY A 452 -2.99 4.90 5.28
C GLY A 452 -3.03 5.35 3.82
N ARG A 453 -1.85 5.59 3.22
CA ARG A 453 -1.72 5.91 1.79
C ARG A 453 -2.11 4.75 0.89
N LEU A 454 -1.63 3.53 1.17
CA LEU A 454 -2.04 2.35 0.41
C LEU A 454 -3.54 2.11 0.52
N ILE A 455 -4.12 2.21 1.72
CA ILE A 455 -5.57 2.02 1.92
C ILE A 455 -6.34 3.05 1.10
N ARG A 456 -5.94 4.32 1.14
CA ARG A 456 -6.53 5.38 0.32
C ARG A 456 -6.45 5.02 -1.17
N ASP A 457 -5.26 4.65 -1.64
CA ASP A 457 -5.03 4.32 -3.04
C ASP A 457 -5.95 3.18 -3.46
N PHE A 458 -5.99 2.05 -2.73
CA PHE A 458 -6.87 0.90 -3.02
C PHE A 458 -8.37 1.15 -2.83
N ARG A 459 -8.77 2.22 -2.13
CA ARG A 459 -10.17 2.66 -2.02
C ARG A 459 -10.60 3.56 -3.17
N THR A 460 -9.69 3.88 -4.08
CA THR A 460 -9.95 4.67 -5.28
C THR A 460 -10.30 3.76 -6.44
N ALA A 461 -11.47 3.97 -7.06
CA ALA A 461 -11.95 3.14 -8.16
C ALA A 461 -12.70 3.99 -9.20
N PHE A 462 -12.85 3.47 -10.41
CA PHE A 462 -13.76 4.07 -11.39
C PHE A 462 -15.22 3.90 -10.96
N LYS A 463 -16.07 4.87 -11.29
CA LYS A 463 -17.51 4.74 -11.17
C LYS A 463 -18.01 3.83 -12.30
N ASP A 464 -18.56 2.68 -11.96
CA ASP A 464 -19.19 1.81 -12.95
C ASP A 464 -20.43 2.50 -13.57
N ASN A 465 -20.62 2.39 -14.88
CA ASN A 465 -21.81 2.81 -15.66
C ASN A 465 -22.06 4.30 -15.96
N LEU A 466 -21.06 5.17 -15.97
CA LEU A 466 -21.22 6.50 -16.59
C LEU A 466 -20.40 6.57 -17.88
N GLY A 467 -21.06 6.95 -18.99
CA GLY A 467 -20.37 7.34 -20.20
C GLY A 467 -19.31 8.40 -19.90
N ALA A 468 -18.29 8.53 -20.75
CA ALA A 468 -17.22 9.50 -20.53
C ALA A 468 -17.81 10.89 -20.21
N PRO A 469 -17.58 11.46 -19.01
CA PRO A 469 -18.07 12.77 -18.67
C PRO A 469 -17.34 13.81 -19.52
N ASP A 470 -18.02 14.93 -19.77
CA ASP A 470 -17.47 16.00 -20.58
C ASP A 470 -16.36 16.70 -19.79
N PRO A 471 -15.09 16.67 -20.24
CA PRO A 471 -13.98 17.32 -19.55
C PRO A 471 -14.13 18.85 -19.46
N ASN A 472 -15.12 19.45 -20.13
CA ASN A 472 -15.44 20.88 -20.06
C ASN A 472 -16.59 21.22 -19.11
N ASN A 473 -17.24 20.23 -18.50
CA ASN A 473 -18.34 20.44 -17.58
C ASN A 473 -17.88 20.27 -16.12
N ASP A 474 -17.56 21.38 -15.45
CA ASP A 474 -17.17 21.40 -14.03
C ASP A 474 -18.26 20.85 -13.07
N SER A 475 -19.48 20.61 -13.57
CA SER A 475 -20.57 20.02 -12.78
C SER A 475 -20.65 18.49 -12.85
N ASP A 476 -19.88 17.84 -13.74
CA ASP A 476 -19.81 16.37 -13.79
C ASP A 476 -18.91 15.88 -12.65
N GLU A 477 -19.46 15.04 -11.78
CA GLU A 477 -18.66 14.42 -10.72
C GLU A 477 -17.48 13.64 -11.35
N PRO A 478 -16.31 13.61 -10.69
CA PRO A 478 -15.16 12.87 -11.21
C PRO A 478 -15.53 11.41 -11.52
N LEU A 479 -14.99 10.88 -12.62
CA LEU A 479 -15.07 9.46 -13.02
C LEU A 479 -14.55 8.48 -11.96
N VAL A 480 -13.97 9.01 -10.89
CA VAL A 480 -13.28 8.31 -9.84
C VAL A 480 -14.04 8.50 -8.54
N LEU A 481 -14.34 7.39 -7.88
CA LEU A 481 -14.87 7.34 -6.54
C LEU A 481 -13.71 7.07 -5.57
N VAL A 482 -13.47 8.02 -4.66
CA VAL A 482 -12.68 7.77 -3.44
C VAL A 482 -13.69 7.42 -2.34
N ARG A 483 -13.79 6.12 -2.00
CA ARG A 483 -14.80 5.64 -1.03
C ARG A 483 -14.58 6.25 0.34
N ASP A 484 -15.64 6.79 0.95
CA ASP A 484 -15.67 7.54 2.22
C ASP A 484 -14.43 7.36 3.12
N ILE A 485 -13.63 8.43 3.22
CA ILE A 485 -12.43 8.47 4.03
C ILE A 485 -12.42 9.71 4.93
N VAL A 486 -12.14 9.46 6.21
CA VAL A 486 -11.97 10.49 7.23
C VAL A 486 -10.50 10.54 7.64
N GLU A 487 -9.86 11.66 7.31
CA GLU A 487 -8.50 11.92 7.72
C GLU A 487 -8.42 12.51 9.14
N VAL A 488 -7.51 11.97 9.94
CA VAL A 488 -7.34 12.34 11.35
C VAL A 488 -6.57 13.66 11.51
N PHE A 489 -5.49 13.84 10.74
CA PHE A 489 -4.75 15.10 10.66
C PHE A 489 -5.16 15.74 9.34
N ASN A 490 -5.74 16.94 9.27
CA ASN A 490 -6.12 17.54 7.98
C ASN A 490 -4.87 17.82 7.10
N GLN A 491 -4.31 16.82 6.45
CA GLN A 491 -3.15 16.87 5.60
C GLN A 491 -3.57 16.26 4.28
N ASN A 492 -4.16 17.03 3.36
CA ASN A 492 -4.49 16.54 2.02
C ASN A 492 -3.29 15.77 1.46
N PRO A 493 -3.28 14.43 1.51
CA PRO A 493 -2.10 13.71 1.13
C PRO A 493 -2.14 13.70 -0.38
N THR A 494 -0.99 13.90 -0.97
CA THR A 494 -0.81 13.51 -2.35
C THR A 494 -0.88 11.96 -2.38
N PRO A 495 -1.72 11.35 -3.23
CA PRO A 495 -1.81 9.88 -3.40
C PRO A 495 -0.45 9.34 -3.83
N PHE A 496 0.08 8.21 -3.34
CA PHE A 496 1.49 7.78 -3.51
C PHE A 496 2.57 8.55 -2.75
N GLY A 497 2.39 8.77 -1.45
CA GLY A 497 3.57 8.82 -0.60
C GLY A 497 4.56 9.98 -0.76
N TRP A 498 4.19 11.07 -1.43
CA TRP A 498 5.11 12.16 -1.78
C TRP A 498 5.66 12.90 -0.57
#